data_AF-A0A7Y5SJ65-F1
#
_entry.id   AF-A0A7Y5SJ65-F1
#
_cell.length_a   1.000
_cell.length_b   1.000
_cell.length_c   1.000
_cell.angle_alpha   90.00
_cell.angle_beta   90.00
_cell.angle_gamma   90.00
#
_symmetry.space_group_name_H-M   'P 1'
#
loop_
_entity.id
_entity.type
_entity.pdbx_description
1 polymer ?
#
loop_
_entity_poly.entity_id
_entity_poly.type
_entity_poly.pdbx_seq_one_letter_code
_entity_poly.pdbx_strand_id
1 'polypeptide(L)'
;MAEILHYLSLESPDGDSIQAADLRFLRTAQVADAEYWIWEFHESDGAKCYVTVEQKGHDTSIGYDEDYWGLTPEQYMLAEYHQMW
;
A
#
# COMPACT_ATOMS: atom_id res chain seq x y z
N MET A 1 9.91 1.27 6.57
CA MET A 1 9.88 2.61 5.94
C MET A 1 10.87 2.73 4.79
N ALA A 2 12.18 2.48 5.00
CA ALA A 2 13.15 2.53 3.90
C ALA A 2 12.80 1.57 2.74
N GLU A 3 12.35 0.35 3.05
CA GLU A 3 11.92 -0.64 2.05
C GLU A 3 10.68 -0.21 1.27
N ILE A 4 9.70 0.41 1.95
CA ILE A 4 8.48 0.95 1.31
C ILE A 4 8.87 2.05 0.30
N LEU A 5 9.72 2.99 0.70
CA LEU A 5 10.16 4.07 -0.21
C LEU A 5 10.98 3.51 -1.38
N HIS A 6 11.83 2.51 -1.13
CA HIS A 6 12.56 1.85 -2.21
C HIS A 6 11.62 1.15 -3.18
N TYR A 7 10.61 0.44 -2.69
CA TYR A 7 9.59 -0.19 -3.54
C TYR A 7 8.82 0.85 -4.37
N LEU A 8 8.36 1.93 -3.74
CA LEU A 8 7.65 3.01 -4.44
C LEU A 8 8.54 3.70 -5.48
N SER A 9 9.86 3.84 -5.24
CA SER A 9 10.79 4.36 -6.26
C SER A 9 10.85 3.54 -7.54
N LEU A 10 10.44 2.27 -7.49
CA LEU A 10 10.44 1.35 -8.63
C LEU A 10 9.06 1.24 -9.29
N GLU A 11 7.99 1.28 -8.50
CA GLU A 11 6.64 0.94 -8.96
C GLU A 11 5.71 2.14 -9.19
N SER A 12 5.90 3.25 -8.45
CA SER A 12 5.06 4.45 -8.64
C SER A 12 5.61 5.32 -9.78
N PRO A 13 4.74 5.89 -10.65
CA PRO A 13 5.11 6.93 -11.61
C PRO A 13 5.90 8.11 -11.00
N ASP A 14 5.64 8.42 -9.73
CA ASP A 14 6.25 9.51 -8.97
C ASP A 14 7.37 9.06 -8.03
N GLY A 15 7.81 7.80 -8.16
CA GLY A 15 8.61 7.07 -7.19
C GLY A 15 9.71 7.86 -6.47
N ASP A 16 10.61 8.52 -7.21
CA ASP A 16 11.75 9.26 -6.63
C ASP A 16 11.35 10.52 -5.84
N SER A 17 10.13 11.03 -6.06
CA SER A 17 9.63 12.23 -5.40
C SER A 17 8.94 11.93 -4.08
N ILE A 18 8.47 10.70 -3.88
CA ILE A 18 7.74 10.30 -2.66
C ILE A 18 8.70 10.24 -1.46
N GLN A 19 8.37 10.98 -0.41
CA GLN A 19 9.13 10.99 0.84
C GLN A 19 8.35 10.29 1.97
N ALA A 20 9.07 9.90 3.03
CA ALA A 20 8.44 9.32 4.21
C ALA A 20 7.34 10.20 4.84
N ALA A 21 7.44 11.52 4.68
CA ALA A 21 6.48 12.48 5.21
C ALA A 21 5.15 12.50 4.44
N ASP A 22 5.15 12.02 3.19
CA ASP A 22 3.95 11.96 2.34
C ASP A 22 3.09 10.74 2.65
N LEU A 23 3.69 9.70 3.26
CA LEU A 23 3.03 8.47 3.67
C LEU A 23 2.28 8.65 5.00
N ARG A 24 0.95 8.71 4.92
CA ARG A 24 0.06 8.74 6.07
C ARG A 24 -0.33 7.32 6.49
N PHE A 25 0.17 6.86 7.63
CA PHE A 25 -0.27 5.59 8.19
C PHE A 25 -1.76 5.64 8.51
N LEU A 26 -2.52 4.68 8.00
CA LEU A 26 -3.95 4.60 8.23
C LEU A 26 -4.28 3.63 9.35
N ARG A 27 -3.88 2.37 9.21
CA ARG A 27 -4.23 1.30 10.16
C ARG A 27 -3.44 0.02 9.90
N THR A 28 -3.65 -0.93 10.81
CA THR A 28 -3.41 -2.35 10.55
C THR A 28 -4.73 -3.11 10.34
N ALA A 29 -4.64 -4.32 9.77
CA ALA A 29 -5.73 -5.29 9.76
C ALA A 29 -5.22 -6.72 9.73
N GLN A 30 -6.05 -7.65 10.20
CA GLN A 30 -5.88 -9.07 9.98
C GLN A 30 -6.93 -9.52 8.96
N VAL A 31 -6.50 -10.15 7.87
CA VAL A 31 -7.39 -10.81 6.91
C VAL A 31 -6.96 -12.27 6.81
N ALA A 32 -7.82 -13.18 7.29
CA ALA A 32 -7.48 -14.60 7.44
C ALA A 32 -6.15 -14.81 8.19
N ASP A 33 -5.13 -15.37 7.53
CA ASP A 33 -3.80 -15.65 8.07
C ASP A 33 -2.74 -14.59 7.71
N ALA A 34 -3.16 -13.47 7.13
CA ALA A 34 -2.29 -12.36 6.73
C ALA A 34 -2.53 -11.10 7.59
N GLU A 35 -1.42 -10.51 8.06
CA GLU A 35 -1.39 -9.21 8.74
C GLU A 35 -1.04 -8.11 7.74
N TYR A 36 -1.80 -7.01 7.76
CA TYR A 36 -1.62 -5.88 6.86
C TYR A 36 -1.30 -4.60 7.63
N TRP A 37 -0.39 -3.81 7.07
CA TRP A 37 -0.20 -2.39 7.39
C TRP A 37 -0.49 -1.58 6.15
N ILE A 38 -1.26 -0.50 6.28
CA ILE A 38 -1.67 0.32 5.15
C ILE A 38 -1.32 1.80 5.40
N TRP A 39 -0.73 2.41 4.38
CA TRP A 39 -0.50 3.85 4.30
C TRP A 39 -1.21 4.41 3.08
N GLU A 40 -1.56 5.69 3.16
CA GLU A 40 -2.10 6.49 2.07
C GLU A 40 -1.11 7.58 1.71
N PHE A 41 -1.02 7.90 0.42
CA PHE A 41 -0.36 9.10 -0.06
C PHE A 41 -1.07 9.61 -1.32
N HIS A 42 -0.60 10.74 -1.84
CA HIS A 42 -1.09 11.28 -3.11
C HIS A 42 0.07 11.44 -4.09
N GLU A 43 -0.17 11.07 -5.34
CA GLU A 43 0.72 11.38 -6.45
C GLU A 43 0.51 12.84 -6.90
N SER A 44 1.41 13.31 -7.75
CA SER A 44 1.54 14.68 -8.24
C SER A 44 0.38 15.13 -9.10
N ASP A 45 -0.34 14.18 -9.71
CA ASP A 45 -1.60 14.42 -10.42
C ASP A 45 -2.83 14.49 -9.49
N GLY A 46 -2.63 14.23 -8.18
CA GLY A 46 -3.65 14.23 -7.15
C GLY A 46 -4.34 12.88 -6.95
N ALA A 47 -3.90 11.82 -7.62
CA ALA A 47 -4.39 10.47 -7.39
C ALA A 47 -4.12 10.04 -5.95
N LYS A 48 -5.15 9.48 -5.28
CA LYS A 48 -5.00 8.92 -3.93
C LYS A 48 -4.59 7.48 -4.08
N CYS A 49 -3.51 7.09 -3.42
CA CYS A 49 -2.97 5.75 -3.55
C CYS A 49 -2.74 5.10 -2.20
N TYR A 50 -2.72 3.77 -2.21
CA TYR A 50 -2.42 2.98 -1.03
C TYR A 50 -1.13 2.19 -1.23
N VAL A 51 -0.36 2.07 -0.16
CA VAL A 51 0.72 1.09 -0.07
C VAL A 51 0.43 0.16 1.09
N THR A 52 0.57 -1.13 0.83
CA THR A 52 0.35 -2.19 1.81
C THR A 52 1.63 -2.95 2.07
N VAL A 53 1.82 -3.35 3.32
CA VAL A 53 2.74 -4.42 3.67
C VAL A 53 1.88 -5.58 4.16
N GLU A 54 2.00 -6.73 3.49
CA GLU A 54 1.39 -7.98 3.93
C GLU A 54 2.45 -8.85 4.60
N GLN A 55 2.11 -9.44 5.74
CA GLN A 55 2.88 -10.49 6.37
C GLN A 55 2.04 -11.75 6.50
N LYS A 56 2.52 -12.85 5.91
CA LYS A 56 1.86 -14.16 5.94
C LYS A 56 2.85 -15.22 6.42
N GLY A 57 2.80 -15.54 7.72
CA GLY A 57 3.78 -16.41 8.35
C GLY A 57 5.19 -15.80 8.34
N HIS A 58 6.10 -16.37 7.54
CA HIS A 58 7.47 -15.86 7.37
C HIS A 58 7.65 -15.03 6.09
N ASP A 59 6.63 -14.99 5.23
CA ASP A 59 6.69 -14.24 3.98
C ASP A 59 6.18 -12.81 4.20
N THR A 60 6.80 -11.86 3.53
CA THR A 60 6.43 -10.44 3.55
C THR A 60 6.45 -9.90 2.13
N SER A 61 5.37 -9.20 1.75
CA SER A 61 5.25 -8.54 0.45
C SER A 61 4.84 -7.08 0.64
N ILE A 62 5.20 -6.25 -0.33
CA ILE A 62 4.80 -4.84 -0.41
C ILE A 62 3.98 -4.70 -1.69
N GLY A 63 2.80 -4.10 -1.58
CA GLY A 63 1.91 -3.82 -2.70
C GLY A 63 1.61 -2.33 -2.79
N TYR A 64 1.34 -1.85 -4.00
CA TYR A 64 0.94 -0.48 -4.28
C TYR A 64 -0.14 -0.50 -5.36
N ASP A 65 -1.17 0.31 -5.17
CA ASP A 65 -2.13 0.63 -6.24
C ASP A 65 -2.77 2.00 -6.02
N GLU A 66 -3.19 2.62 -7.11
CA GLU A 66 -4.03 3.80 -7.09
C GLU A 66 -5.45 3.40 -6.65
N ASP A 67 -6.11 4.21 -5.83
CA ASP A 67 -7.49 3.97 -5.42
C ASP A 67 -8.49 4.38 -6.52
N TYR A 68 -8.39 3.72 -7.69
CA TYR A 68 -9.27 3.95 -8.84
C TYR A 68 -10.76 3.81 -8.51
N TRP A 69 -11.08 2.97 -7.53
CA TRP A 69 -12.45 2.59 -7.20
C TRP A 69 -13.01 3.34 -5.98
N GLY A 70 -12.23 4.24 -5.37
CA GLY A 70 -12.64 4.99 -4.19
C GLY A 70 -12.95 4.09 -2.99
N LEU A 71 -12.22 2.99 -2.86
CA LEU A 71 -12.40 1.99 -1.82
C LEU A 71 -12.02 2.55 -0.45
N THR A 72 -12.76 2.11 0.57
CA THR A 72 -12.26 2.25 1.93
C THR A 72 -11.00 1.39 2.10
N PRO A 73 -10.11 1.73 3.05
CA PRO A 73 -8.92 0.93 3.33
C PRO A 73 -9.24 -0.56 3.55
N GLU A 74 -10.37 -0.87 4.19
CA GLU A 74 -10.83 -2.26 4.42
C GLU A 74 -11.25 -2.97 3.14
N GLN A 75 -11.95 -2.27 2.24
CA GLN A 75 -12.34 -2.82 0.94
C GLN A 75 -11.12 -3.06 0.05
N TYR A 76 -10.15 -2.14 0.10
CA TYR A 76 -8.87 -2.30 -0.60
C TYR A 76 -8.11 -3.55 -0.09
N MET A 77 -7.94 -3.72 1.22
CA MET A 77 -7.27 -4.89 1.79
C MET A 77 -7.97 -6.21 1.44
N LEU A 78 -9.30 -6.23 1.41
CA LEU A 78 -10.05 -7.42 0.98
C LEU A 78 -9.86 -7.69 -0.52
N ALA A 79 -9.79 -6.64 -1.35
CA ALA A 79 -9.51 -6.79 -2.77
C ALA A 79 -8.11 -7.36 -3.00
N GLU A 80 -7.08 -6.79 -2.35
CA GLU A 80 -5.70 -7.27 -2.39
C GLU A 80 -5.59 -8.75 -1.99
N TYR A 81 -6.16 -9.14 -0.83
CA TYR A 81 -6.14 -10.52 -0.35
C TYR A 81 -6.75 -11.53 -1.33
N HIS A 82 -7.80 -11.12 -2.05
CA HIS A 82 -8.47 -11.98 -3.05
C HIS A 82 -7.84 -11.91 -4.44
N GLN A 83 -7.01 -10.91 -4.73
CA GLN A 83 -6.39 -10.66 -6.04
C GLN A 83 -4.89 -11.00 -6.08
N MET A 84 -4.39 -11.92 -5.26
CA MET A 84 -3.05 -12.48 -5.53
C MET A 84 -3.07 -13.27 -6.85
N TRP A 85 -2.57 -12.64 -7.93
CA TRP A 85 -2.36 -13.21 -9.26
C TRP A 85 -1.24 -14.24 -9.27
#